data_AF-A0A936WZN7-F1
#
_entry.id   AF-A0A936WZN7-F1
#
_cell.length_a   1.000
_cell.length_b   1.000
_cell.length_c   1.000
_cell.angle_alpha   90.00
_cell.angle_beta   90.00
_cell.angle_gamma   90.00
#
_symmetry.space_group_name_H-M   'P 1'
#
loop_
_entity.id
_entity.type
_entity.pdbx_description
1 polymer ?
#
loop_
_entity_poly.entity_id
_entity_poly.type
_entity_poly.pdbx_seq_one_letter_code
_entity_poly.pdbx_strand_id
1 'polypeptide(L)'
;MALGLGPMAMANGSIAMGENSTSTQDYAIAIGRSSSASNYSSVALGEKNSASGAFSIATGLLTKVYGETSFVTGNTTFAKATGSFTSGNFNDSSDIPNPSVPASSDRIFQVANGSSNSARSNALTILRNGNIGLGNVNIPDAPISFSNSLGRKITFYGNGTASQYGMGIQGGLFQIYSDAIAADIAFGYGSSASFTEKMRIKGSGAVGIGTTTPSKQLEVIGPGDGTPVTLRIGNRSGFGPTALEFISDYGAANQWRTGYIKTNDIGTYTGSLEFFTNGSGVGSLNGSVKGFEVRNGAALTATGAVGSFSDIRLKNTITPFTDGLDVIRKLNPVTYYYNADAPFPTDKKQVGIIAQELETVAPYMVEKNKEKGMTTFAS
;
A
#
# COMPACT_ATOMS: atom_id res chain seq x y z
N MET A 1 44.82 -43.91 24.06
CA MET A 1 44.49 -44.06 25.49
C MET A 1 43.07 -44.59 25.61
N ALA A 2 42.85 -45.66 26.39
CA ALA A 2 41.51 -46.21 26.64
C ALA A 2 41.27 -46.29 28.17
N LEU A 3 40.20 -45.69 28.70
CA LEU A 3 39.89 -45.67 30.14
C LEU A 3 38.39 -45.80 30.45
N GLY A 4 37.97 -46.84 31.18
CA GLY A 4 36.57 -47.09 31.53
C GLY A 4 36.12 -48.52 31.22
N LEU A 5 34.80 -48.76 31.20
CA LEU A 5 34.21 -50.07 30.89
C LEU A 5 34.00 -50.23 29.37
N GLY A 6 34.80 -51.06 28.70
CA GLY A 6 34.67 -51.32 27.26
C GLY A 6 35.07 -50.21 26.26
N PRO A 7 35.91 -49.20 26.58
CA PRO A 7 36.34 -48.22 25.58
C PRO A 7 37.31 -48.82 24.56
N MET A 8 37.29 -48.31 23.33
CA MET A 8 38.18 -48.73 22.24
C MET A 8 38.90 -47.52 21.64
N ALA A 9 40.22 -47.42 21.82
CA ALA A 9 41.08 -46.45 21.14
C ALA A 9 41.97 -47.21 20.15
N MET A 10 41.66 -47.12 18.84
CA MET A 10 42.16 -48.06 17.82
C MET A 10 43.24 -47.48 16.88
N ALA A 11 43.60 -46.21 17.03
CA ALA A 11 44.47 -45.50 16.08
C ALA A 11 45.50 -44.59 16.78
N ASN A 12 46.44 -44.00 16.03
CA ASN A 12 47.52 -43.20 16.61
C ASN A 12 46.97 -41.91 17.25
N GLY A 13 47.45 -41.56 18.45
CA GLY A 13 46.99 -40.38 19.17
C GLY A 13 45.53 -40.43 19.62
N SER A 14 44.83 -41.55 19.44
CA SER A 14 43.39 -41.66 19.76
C SER A 14 43.13 -41.76 21.27
N ILE A 15 42.04 -41.15 21.74
CA ILE A 15 41.60 -41.18 23.15
C ILE A 15 40.17 -41.70 23.22
N ALA A 16 39.92 -42.73 24.02
CA ALA A 16 38.59 -43.26 24.33
C ALA A 16 38.41 -43.34 25.85
N MET A 17 37.51 -42.55 26.43
CA MET A 17 37.25 -42.54 27.86
C MET A 17 35.75 -42.65 28.16
N GLY A 18 35.36 -43.52 29.10
CA GLY A 18 33.97 -43.75 29.48
C GLY A 18 33.44 -45.11 29.01
N GLU A 19 32.24 -45.47 29.48
CA GLU A 19 31.63 -46.75 29.15
C GLU A 19 31.34 -46.84 27.63
N ASN A 20 31.87 -47.87 26.95
CA ASN A 20 31.66 -48.13 25.53
C ASN A 20 32.00 -46.97 24.58
N SER A 21 32.90 -46.05 24.97
CA SER A 21 33.37 -44.97 24.09
C SER A 21 34.33 -45.51 23.03
N THR A 22 34.22 -45.06 21.79
CA THR A 22 35.02 -45.59 20.67
C THR A 22 35.72 -44.47 19.90
N SER A 23 37.02 -44.61 19.68
CA SER A 23 37.83 -43.71 18.87
C SER A 23 38.62 -44.52 17.84
N THR A 24 38.22 -44.49 16.57
CA THR A 24 38.72 -45.44 15.55
C THR A 24 39.77 -44.88 14.59
N GLN A 25 40.03 -43.57 14.60
CA GLN A 25 40.92 -42.92 13.63
C GLN A 25 41.99 -42.05 14.32
N ASP A 26 43.01 -41.69 13.55
CA ASP A 26 44.14 -40.92 14.05
C ASP A 26 43.68 -39.58 14.66
N TYR A 27 44.23 -39.29 15.85
CA TYR A 27 43.94 -38.10 16.65
C TYR A 27 42.47 -37.92 17.06
N ALA A 28 41.63 -38.95 16.87
CA ALA A 28 40.25 -38.89 17.30
C ALA A 28 40.12 -38.97 18.84
N ILE A 29 39.10 -38.32 19.40
CA ILE A 29 38.86 -38.23 20.84
C ILE A 29 37.40 -38.53 21.13
N ALA A 30 37.11 -39.65 21.79
CA ALA A 30 35.79 -40.00 22.29
C ALA A 30 35.79 -40.01 23.82
N ILE A 31 35.03 -39.14 24.46
CA ILE A 31 34.92 -39.05 25.92
C ILE A 31 33.45 -39.05 26.33
N GLY A 32 33.08 -39.95 27.22
CA GLY A 32 31.74 -40.15 27.75
C GLY A 32 31.01 -41.37 27.17
N ARG A 33 29.87 -41.71 27.78
CA ARG A 33 29.18 -42.99 27.58
C ARG A 33 28.71 -43.19 26.14
N SER A 34 29.15 -44.28 25.51
CA SER A 34 28.77 -44.68 24.15
C SER A 34 29.03 -43.62 23.07
N SER A 35 29.96 -42.69 23.31
CA SER A 35 30.36 -41.70 22.31
C SER A 35 31.37 -42.28 21.31
N SER A 36 31.26 -41.90 20.05
CA SER A 36 32.07 -42.44 18.95
C SER A 36 32.70 -41.32 18.12
N ALA A 37 34.03 -41.32 18.01
CA ALA A 37 34.81 -40.45 17.13
C ALA A 37 35.48 -41.33 16.06
N SER A 38 34.95 -41.29 14.83
CA SER A 38 35.25 -42.28 13.80
C SER A 38 35.93 -41.73 12.55
N ASN A 39 36.36 -40.47 12.58
CA ASN A 39 37.09 -39.82 11.48
C ASN A 39 38.37 -39.12 11.99
N TYR A 40 39.26 -38.76 11.07
CA TYR A 40 40.53 -38.09 11.36
C TYR A 40 40.31 -36.82 12.20
N SER A 41 41.00 -36.71 13.34
CA SER A 41 40.90 -35.59 14.27
C SER A 41 39.47 -35.22 14.70
N SER A 42 38.55 -36.19 14.71
CA SER A 42 37.17 -35.99 15.18
C SER A 42 37.07 -36.06 16.70
N VAL A 43 36.14 -35.32 17.29
CA VAL A 43 35.94 -35.26 18.75
C VAL A 43 34.48 -35.54 19.09
N ALA A 44 34.21 -36.52 19.95
CA ALA A 44 32.89 -36.84 20.48
C ALA A 44 32.92 -36.76 22.02
N LEU A 45 32.25 -35.77 22.62
CA LEU A 45 32.27 -35.49 24.05
C LEU A 45 30.87 -35.46 24.68
N GLY A 46 30.55 -36.39 25.57
CA GLY A 46 29.27 -36.49 26.24
C GLY A 46 28.66 -37.88 26.11
N GLU A 47 27.34 -37.98 25.96
CA GLU A 47 26.64 -39.27 25.91
C GLU A 47 26.08 -39.55 24.51
N LYS A 48 26.43 -40.73 23.95
CA LYS A 48 25.94 -41.24 22.67
C LYS A 48 26.15 -40.29 21.48
N ASN A 49 27.22 -39.50 21.50
CA ASN A 49 27.56 -38.61 20.39
C ASN A 49 28.29 -39.39 19.28
N SER A 50 28.17 -38.95 18.03
CA SER A 50 28.86 -39.54 16.88
C SER A 50 29.52 -38.46 16.03
N ALA A 51 30.85 -38.36 16.06
CA ALA A 51 31.64 -37.47 15.22
C ALA A 51 32.24 -38.28 14.05
N SER A 52 31.57 -38.24 12.91
CA SER A 52 31.94 -39.00 11.69
C SER A 52 32.50 -38.15 10.56
N GLY A 53 32.45 -36.81 10.67
CA GLY A 53 33.15 -35.90 9.75
C GLY A 53 34.61 -35.69 10.15
N ALA A 54 35.52 -35.54 9.19
CA ALA A 54 36.92 -35.20 9.50
C ALA A 54 36.97 -33.82 10.19
N PHE A 55 37.84 -33.68 11.19
CA PHE A 55 37.98 -32.45 12.00
C PHE A 55 36.68 -31.99 12.70
N SER A 56 35.69 -32.87 12.83
CA SER A 56 34.39 -32.51 13.40
C SER A 56 34.34 -32.62 14.92
N ILE A 57 33.43 -31.89 15.54
CA ILE A 57 33.22 -31.91 17.00
C ILE A 57 31.74 -32.18 17.28
N ALA A 58 31.44 -33.25 18.01
CA ALA A 58 30.10 -33.60 18.49
C ALA A 58 30.09 -33.54 20.02
N THR A 59 29.25 -32.71 20.62
CA THR A 59 29.12 -32.65 22.09
C THR A 59 27.67 -32.59 22.55
N GLY A 60 27.42 -32.96 23.81
CA GLY A 60 26.08 -33.00 24.40
C GLY A 60 25.52 -34.42 24.51
N LEU A 61 24.25 -34.60 24.16
CA LEU A 61 23.55 -35.88 24.23
C LEU A 61 22.99 -36.27 22.85
N LEU A 62 23.30 -37.47 22.38
CA LEU A 62 22.73 -38.03 21.14
C LEU A 62 22.98 -37.18 19.88
N THR A 63 24.05 -36.39 19.85
CA THR A 63 24.36 -35.54 18.69
C THR A 63 25.12 -36.31 17.62
N LYS A 64 24.93 -35.95 16.34
CA LYS A 64 25.69 -36.57 15.23
C LYS A 64 26.22 -35.53 14.25
N VAL A 65 27.49 -35.68 13.91
CA VAL A 65 28.18 -34.83 12.93
C VAL A 65 28.64 -35.68 11.77
N TYR A 66 28.16 -35.35 10.58
CA TYR A 66 28.54 -35.97 9.32
C TYR A 66 29.47 -35.07 8.52
N GLY A 67 29.18 -33.76 8.52
CA GLY A 67 29.96 -32.79 7.77
C GLY A 67 31.40 -32.65 8.27
N GLU A 68 32.34 -32.51 7.34
CA GLU A 68 33.72 -32.17 7.65
C GLU A 68 33.82 -30.77 8.26
N THR A 69 34.75 -30.56 9.19
CA THR A 69 34.98 -29.27 9.89
C THR A 69 33.75 -28.70 10.61
N SER A 70 32.76 -29.54 10.90
CA SER A 70 31.49 -29.14 11.51
C SER A 70 31.47 -29.31 13.03
N PHE A 71 30.61 -28.55 13.70
CA PHE A 71 30.45 -28.59 15.15
C PHE A 71 28.98 -28.74 15.54
N VAL A 72 28.67 -29.65 16.46
CA VAL A 72 27.34 -29.80 17.04
C VAL A 72 27.41 -29.80 18.56
N THR A 73 26.45 -29.12 19.17
CA THR A 73 26.14 -29.23 20.60
C THR A 73 24.63 -29.38 20.83
N GLY A 74 24.25 -29.72 22.06
CA GLY A 74 22.86 -29.81 22.50
C GLY A 74 22.34 -31.25 22.64
N ASN A 75 21.05 -31.46 22.35
CA ASN A 75 20.38 -32.74 22.53
C ASN A 75 19.72 -33.21 21.22
N THR A 76 20.17 -34.36 20.71
CA THR A 76 19.62 -35.01 19.52
C THR A 76 19.65 -34.11 18.27
N THR A 77 20.76 -33.40 18.09
CA THR A 77 21.02 -32.48 16.99
C THR A 77 22.00 -33.04 15.95
N PHE A 78 21.97 -32.48 14.75
CA PHE A 78 22.74 -32.93 13.58
C PHE A 78 23.44 -31.77 12.86
N ALA A 79 24.67 -32.00 12.42
CA ALA A 79 25.35 -31.20 11.40
C ALA A 79 25.71 -32.09 10.22
N LYS A 80 25.03 -31.87 9.08
CA LYS A 80 25.15 -32.72 7.89
C LYS A 80 26.05 -32.11 6.82
N ALA A 81 25.97 -30.80 6.62
CA ALA A 81 26.77 -30.10 5.62
C ALA A 81 28.20 -29.86 6.12
N THR A 82 29.16 -29.76 5.20
CA THR A 82 30.53 -29.35 5.52
C THR A 82 30.58 -27.92 6.08
N GLY A 83 31.38 -27.72 7.12
CA GLY A 83 31.57 -26.44 7.82
C GLY A 83 30.31 -25.92 8.50
N SER A 84 29.41 -26.81 8.95
CA SER A 84 28.15 -26.41 9.59
C SER A 84 28.23 -26.42 11.11
N PHE A 85 27.46 -25.54 11.73
CA PHE A 85 27.28 -25.45 13.17
C PHE A 85 25.81 -25.64 13.55
N THR A 86 25.54 -26.51 14.52
CA THR A 86 24.19 -26.74 15.05
C THR A 86 24.18 -26.75 16.57
N SER A 87 23.18 -26.11 17.18
CA SER A 87 22.98 -26.10 18.64
C SER A 87 21.49 -26.24 19.01
N GLY A 88 21.19 -26.52 20.28
CA GLY A 88 19.82 -26.59 20.80
C GLY A 88 19.26 -28.02 20.91
N ASN A 89 17.94 -28.18 20.78
CA ASN A 89 17.27 -29.47 20.88
C ASN A 89 16.56 -29.82 19.57
N PHE A 90 16.76 -31.05 19.07
CA PHE A 90 16.01 -31.63 17.94
C PHE A 90 15.92 -30.70 16.70
N ASN A 91 17.06 -30.35 16.10
CA ASN A 91 17.07 -29.54 14.88
C ASN A 91 16.34 -30.27 13.74
N ASP A 92 15.79 -29.49 12.81
CA ASP A 92 15.32 -30.02 11.55
C ASP A 92 16.46 -30.75 10.84
N SER A 93 16.18 -31.98 10.42
CA SER A 93 17.15 -32.88 9.79
C SER A 93 16.64 -33.39 8.45
N SER A 94 15.77 -32.63 7.77
CA SER A 94 15.19 -33.01 6.48
C SER A 94 16.15 -32.82 5.30
N ASP A 95 17.21 -32.03 5.48
CA ASP A 95 18.22 -31.81 4.45
C ASP A 95 19.10 -33.04 4.21
N ILE A 96 19.63 -33.14 2.99
CA ILE A 96 20.53 -34.21 2.55
C ILE A 96 21.74 -33.58 1.81
N PRO A 97 22.56 -32.77 2.50
CA PRO A 97 23.74 -32.16 1.88
C PRO A 97 24.84 -33.21 1.67
N ASN A 98 25.80 -32.89 0.80
CA ASN A 98 27.04 -33.65 0.73
C ASN A 98 27.92 -33.28 1.95
N PRO A 99 28.39 -34.25 2.76
CA PRO A 99 29.18 -33.94 3.96
C PRO A 99 30.56 -33.32 3.71
N SER A 100 31.07 -33.37 2.48
CA SER A 100 32.41 -32.91 2.10
C SER A 100 32.40 -31.85 0.98
N VAL A 101 31.33 -31.77 0.20
CA VAL A 101 31.21 -30.84 -0.95
C VAL A 101 30.21 -29.73 -0.63
N PRO A 102 30.64 -28.46 -0.53
CA PRO A 102 29.74 -27.35 -0.24
C PRO A 102 28.74 -27.09 -1.37
N ALA A 103 27.45 -26.93 -1.02
CA ALA A 103 26.39 -26.45 -1.91
C ALA A 103 25.74 -25.18 -1.36
N SER A 104 25.21 -24.32 -2.25
CA SER A 104 24.59 -23.05 -1.88
C SER A 104 23.34 -23.21 -1.00
N SER A 105 22.67 -24.36 -1.09
CA SER A 105 21.50 -24.75 -0.29
C SER A 105 21.85 -25.37 1.07
N ASP A 106 23.13 -25.54 1.38
CA ASP A 106 23.54 -26.15 2.65
C ASP A 106 23.14 -25.29 3.83
N ARG A 107 22.59 -25.93 4.87
CA ARG A 107 22.36 -25.31 6.16
C ARG A 107 23.68 -25.28 6.93
N ILE A 108 24.28 -24.10 7.04
CA ILE A 108 25.57 -23.91 7.75
C ILE A 108 25.42 -23.45 9.18
N PHE A 109 24.30 -22.84 9.53
CA PHE A 109 24.02 -22.51 10.92
C PHE A 109 22.58 -22.82 11.26
N GLN A 110 22.40 -23.64 12.30
CA GLN A 110 21.08 -24.03 12.80
C GLN A 110 21.00 -23.83 14.30
N VAL A 111 19.97 -23.12 14.76
CA VAL A 111 19.60 -23.04 16.17
C VAL A 111 18.29 -23.79 16.35
N ALA A 112 18.35 -24.92 17.05
CA ALA A 112 17.27 -25.87 17.17
C ALA A 112 16.34 -25.57 18.34
N ASN A 113 15.04 -25.71 18.11
CA ASN A 113 14.00 -25.56 19.12
C ASN A 113 12.90 -26.63 19.01
N GLY A 114 13.24 -27.79 18.43
CA GLY A 114 12.34 -28.93 18.39
C GLY A 114 12.16 -29.55 19.79
N SER A 115 11.07 -30.31 19.95
CA SER A 115 10.69 -30.93 21.22
C SER A 115 10.85 -32.46 21.23
N SER A 116 10.93 -33.09 20.05
CA SER A 116 11.08 -34.53 19.92
C SER A 116 11.61 -34.92 18.55
N ASN A 117 11.87 -36.21 18.33
CA ASN A 117 12.22 -36.74 17.01
C ASN A 117 11.11 -36.55 15.95
N SER A 118 9.84 -36.50 16.36
CA SER A 118 8.70 -36.27 15.46
C SER A 118 8.34 -34.78 15.32
N ALA A 119 8.89 -33.92 16.18
CA ALA A 119 8.64 -32.48 16.21
C ALA A 119 9.97 -31.72 16.18
N ARG A 120 10.75 -31.96 15.12
CA ARG A 120 12.01 -31.27 14.85
C ARG A 120 11.76 -29.89 14.30
N SER A 121 12.57 -28.91 14.71
CA SER A 121 12.41 -27.51 14.29
C SER A 121 13.69 -26.71 14.48
N ASN A 122 13.88 -25.72 13.61
CA ASN A 122 14.92 -24.70 13.75
C ASN A 122 14.28 -23.35 14.07
N ALA A 123 14.70 -22.69 15.14
CA ALA A 123 14.36 -21.29 15.39
C ALA A 123 15.01 -20.36 14.35
N LEU A 124 16.26 -20.69 13.97
CA LEU A 124 17.09 -19.99 12.99
C LEU A 124 17.76 -21.00 12.06
N THR A 125 17.74 -20.72 10.76
CA THR A 125 18.52 -21.41 9.74
C THR A 125 19.27 -20.37 8.90
N ILE A 126 20.57 -20.55 8.69
CA ILE A 126 21.34 -19.78 7.70
C ILE A 126 21.87 -20.75 6.65
N LEU A 127 21.57 -20.44 5.38
CA LEU A 127 22.09 -21.17 4.24
C LEU A 127 23.45 -20.64 3.80
N ARG A 128 24.22 -21.47 3.09
CA ARG A 128 25.53 -21.09 2.56
C ARG A 128 25.49 -19.91 1.61
N ASN A 129 24.39 -19.73 0.89
CA ASN A 129 24.17 -18.56 0.03
C ASN A 129 23.89 -17.25 0.81
N GLY A 130 23.80 -17.30 2.14
CA GLY A 130 23.54 -16.15 3.00
C GLY A 130 22.07 -15.93 3.35
N ASN A 131 21.13 -16.71 2.80
CA ASN A 131 19.71 -16.58 3.14
C ASN A 131 19.44 -17.02 4.58
N ILE A 132 18.62 -16.25 5.29
CA ILE A 132 18.25 -16.46 6.69
C ILE A 132 16.78 -16.85 6.79
N GLY A 133 16.49 -17.96 7.45
CA GLY A 133 15.15 -18.40 7.79
C GLY A 133 14.86 -18.27 9.27
N LEU A 134 13.72 -17.66 9.62
CA LEU A 134 13.27 -17.43 11.00
C LEU A 134 11.94 -18.14 11.26
N GLY A 135 11.87 -18.88 12.38
CA GLY A 135 10.65 -19.57 12.82
C GLY A 135 10.34 -20.82 12.01
N ASN A 136 11.29 -21.76 11.95
CA ASN A 136 11.19 -23.02 11.21
C ASN A 136 11.10 -22.86 9.69
N VAL A 137 11.78 -21.85 9.14
CA VAL A 137 12.01 -21.71 7.70
C VAL A 137 13.37 -22.33 7.38
N ASN A 138 13.35 -23.52 6.80
CA ASN A 138 14.57 -24.32 6.58
C ASN A 138 15.10 -24.24 5.14
N ILE A 139 14.35 -23.60 4.25
CA ILE A 139 14.69 -23.34 2.85
C ILE A 139 14.27 -21.89 2.52
N PRO A 140 14.91 -20.87 3.13
CA PRO A 140 14.61 -19.47 2.84
C PRO A 140 14.91 -19.15 1.36
N ASP A 141 13.91 -18.62 0.67
CA ASP A 141 13.91 -18.24 -0.74
C ASP A 141 14.23 -16.76 -0.99
N ALA A 142 14.38 -15.99 0.09
CA ALA A 142 14.83 -14.60 0.10
C ALA A 142 15.98 -14.43 1.12
N PRO A 143 16.72 -13.30 1.08
CA PRO A 143 17.78 -13.04 2.05
C PRO A 143 17.32 -13.15 3.51
N ILE A 144 16.08 -12.80 3.82
CA ILE A 144 15.42 -13.05 5.11
C ILE A 144 13.99 -13.52 4.85
N SER A 145 13.65 -14.73 5.28
CA SER A 145 12.31 -15.32 5.17
C SER A 145 11.75 -15.66 6.55
N PHE A 146 10.47 -15.36 6.78
CA PHE A 146 9.73 -15.71 7.99
C PHE A 146 8.76 -16.87 7.76
N SER A 147 8.36 -17.56 8.81
CA SER A 147 7.36 -18.64 8.77
C SER A 147 6.08 -18.22 8.02
N ASN A 148 5.47 -19.16 7.29
CA ASN A 148 4.17 -18.96 6.64
C ASN A 148 3.00 -19.09 7.64
N SER A 149 3.06 -18.32 8.73
CA SER A 149 1.99 -18.20 9.72
C SER A 149 1.44 -16.77 9.73
N LEU A 150 0.17 -16.58 10.07
CA LEU A 150 -0.34 -15.25 10.33
C LEU A 150 0.24 -14.69 11.64
N GLY A 151 0.08 -13.38 11.83
CA GLY A 151 0.52 -12.64 13.01
C GLY A 151 1.72 -11.73 12.77
N ARG A 152 2.33 -11.35 13.89
CA ARG A 152 3.46 -10.41 13.93
C ARG A 152 4.71 -11.02 13.32
N LYS A 153 5.43 -10.24 12.53
CA LYS A 153 6.70 -10.65 11.88
C LYS A 153 7.90 -9.91 12.45
N ILE A 154 7.79 -8.59 12.59
CA ILE A 154 8.88 -7.74 13.10
C ILE A 154 8.31 -6.82 14.18
N THR A 155 8.98 -6.76 15.32
CA THR A 155 8.70 -5.78 16.39
C THR A 155 9.86 -4.80 16.44
N PHE A 156 9.57 -3.51 16.33
CA PHE A 156 10.55 -2.44 16.41
C PHE A 156 10.64 -1.84 17.82
N TYR A 157 9.52 -1.73 18.54
CA TYR A 157 9.45 -1.19 19.90
C TYR A 157 8.22 -1.71 20.65
N GLY A 158 8.30 -1.76 21.99
CA GLY A 158 7.24 -2.27 22.88
C GLY A 158 7.31 -3.80 23.00
N ASN A 159 8.10 -4.33 23.93
CA ASN A 159 8.22 -5.78 24.11
C ASN A 159 7.04 -6.32 24.96
N GLY A 160 5.97 -6.78 24.30
CA GLY A 160 4.75 -7.28 24.96
C GLY A 160 3.74 -7.92 23.99
N THR A 161 2.59 -8.38 24.50
CA THR A 161 1.57 -9.08 23.69
C THR A 161 0.51 -8.16 23.07
N ALA A 162 0.35 -6.91 23.53
CA ALA A 162 -0.80 -6.07 23.17
C ALA A 162 -0.48 -4.71 22.51
N SER A 163 0.66 -4.08 22.78
CA SER A 163 0.93 -2.70 22.34
C SER A 163 2.36 -2.54 21.86
N GLN A 164 2.55 -2.42 20.54
CA GLN A 164 3.88 -2.40 19.93
C GLN A 164 3.90 -1.67 18.58
N TYR A 165 5.09 -1.24 18.18
CA TYR A 165 5.37 -0.79 16.82
C TYR A 165 5.96 -1.95 16.02
N GLY A 166 5.43 -2.21 14.83
CA GLY A 166 5.89 -3.36 14.07
C GLY A 166 5.22 -3.59 12.72
N MET A 167 5.50 -4.78 12.19
CA MET A 167 4.98 -5.29 10.92
C MET A 167 4.35 -6.67 11.14
N GLY A 168 3.21 -6.91 10.49
CA GLY A 168 2.44 -8.15 10.62
C GLY A 168 1.73 -8.56 9.34
N ILE A 169 1.23 -9.80 9.32
CA ILE A 169 0.45 -10.37 8.22
C ILE A 169 -0.82 -11.01 8.80
N GLN A 170 -1.98 -10.65 8.23
CA GLN A 170 -3.27 -11.31 8.46
C GLN A 170 -3.83 -11.82 7.13
N GLY A 171 -4.96 -12.52 7.15
CA GLY A 171 -5.61 -13.02 5.93
C GLY A 171 -5.91 -11.87 4.95
N GLY A 172 -5.16 -11.81 3.84
CA GLY A 172 -5.31 -10.75 2.82
C GLY A 172 -4.83 -9.36 3.23
N LEU A 173 -4.12 -9.22 4.37
CA LEU A 173 -3.74 -7.92 4.92
C LEU A 173 -2.27 -7.89 5.37
N PHE A 174 -1.50 -6.99 4.78
CA PHE A 174 -0.21 -6.56 5.30
C PHE A 174 -0.39 -5.38 6.26
N GLN A 175 0.28 -5.43 7.41
CA GLN A 175 0.12 -4.46 8.48
C GLN A 175 1.44 -3.74 8.78
N ILE A 176 1.38 -2.41 8.86
CA ILE A 176 2.35 -1.54 9.53
C ILE A 176 1.56 -0.82 10.62
N TYR A 177 1.93 -0.99 11.88
CA TYR A 177 1.12 -0.52 13.00
C TYR A 177 1.94 0.05 14.15
N SER A 178 1.29 0.94 14.90
CA SER A 178 1.77 1.53 16.15
C SER A 178 1.05 0.88 17.35
N ASP A 179 1.45 1.27 18.55
CA ASP A 179 1.07 0.62 19.80
C ASP A 179 -0.27 1.08 20.40
N ALA A 180 -0.78 2.25 20.00
CA ALA A 180 -1.95 2.89 20.59
C ALA A 180 -2.77 3.70 19.57
N ILE A 181 -4.05 3.95 19.89
CA ILE A 181 -5.00 4.69 19.05
C ILE A 181 -4.58 6.15 18.77
N ALA A 182 -3.73 6.74 19.61
CA ALA A 182 -3.24 8.10 19.41
C ALA A 182 -1.87 8.14 18.72
N ALA A 183 -1.26 6.99 18.43
CA ALA A 183 0.08 6.92 17.88
C ALA A 183 0.06 7.06 16.35
N ASP A 184 0.87 7.98 15.85
CA ASP A 184 0.94 8.32 14.44
C ASP A 184 1.93 7.40 13.69
N ILE A 185 1.73 7.22 12.38
CA ILE A 185 2.69 6.58 11.47
C ILE A 185 3.12 7.62 10.45
N ALA A 186 4.43 7.85 10.33
CA ALA A 186 4.99 8.89 9.48
C ALA A 186 6.02 8.33 8.48
N PHE A 187 6.08 8.95 7.30
CA PHE A 187 6.98 8.62 6.19
C PHE A 187 7.78 9.86 5.80
N GLY A 188 9.09 9.71 5.61
CA GLY A 188 10.02 10.83 5.51
C GLY A 188 11.48 10.38 5.41
N TYR A 189 12.41 11.30 5.61
CA TYR A 189 13.86 11.03 5.54
C TYR A 189 14.64 11.77 6.62
N GLY A 190 15.94 11.50 6.73
CA GLY A 190 16.82 12.08 7.75
C GLY A 190 17.18 11.04 8.80
N SER A 191 17.21 11.44 10.07
CA SER A 191 17.48 10.55 11.20
C SER A 191 16.28 10.52 12.16
N SER A 192 16.19 9.53 13.04
CA SER A 192 15.08 9.43 14.00
C SER A 192 14.89 10.71 14.84
N ALA A 193 15.99 11.31 15.30
CA ALA A 193 15.95 12.58 16.05
C ALA A 193 15.78 13.85 15.18
N SER A 194 15.95 13.74 13.86
CA SER A 194 15.90 14.86 12.91
C SER A 194 15.13 14.43 11.66
N PHE A 195 13.91 13.92 11.87
CA PHE A 195 13.11 13.32 10.83
C PHE A 195 12.35 14.41 10.05
N THR A 196 12.59 14.48 8.75
CA THR A 196 11.83 15.32 7.84
C THR A 196 10.63 14.53 7.32
N GLU A 197 9.47 14.80 7.93
CA GLU A 197 8.20 14.17 7.55
C GLU A 197 7.70 14.69 6.19
N LYS A 198 7.20 13.77 5.35
CA LYS A 198 6.56 14.06 4.06
C LYS A 198 5.09 13.64 4.02
N MET A 199 4.75 12.58 4.74
CA MET A 199 3.38 12.08 4.87
C MET A 199 3.18 11.48 6.26
N ARG A 200 1.97 11.57 6.79
CA ARG A 200 1.54 10.85 7.98
C ARG A 200 0.14 10.30 7.88
N ILE A 201 -0.11 9.32 8.73
CA ILE A 201 -1.44 8.89 9.17
C ILE A 201 -1.47 9.12 10.68
N LYS A 202 -2.35 9.99 11.15
CA LYS A 202 -2.55 10.20 12.58
C LYS A 202 -3.20 8.99 13.23
N GLY A 203 -2.99 8.79 14.52
CA GLY A 203 -3.78 7.82 15.29
C GLY A 203 -5.29 8.05 15.18
N SER A 204 -5.71 9.31 15.00
CA SER A 204 -7.11 9.69 14.72
C SER A 204 -7.61 9.32 13.31
N GLY A 205 -6.77 8.76 12.44
CA GLY A 205 -7.08 8.40 11.05
C GLY A 205 -6.88 9.52 10.02
N ALA A 206 -6.55 10.74 10.45
CA ALA A 206 -6.32 11.87 9.53
C ALA A 206 -5.00 11.71 8.76
N VAL A 207 -5.02 11.92 7.45
CA VAL A 207 -3.87 11.79 6.55
C VAL A 207 -3.35 13.17 6.18
N GLY A 208 -2.07 13.41 6.43
CA GLY A 208 -1.38 14.64 6.03
C GLY A 208 -0.32 14.35 4.98
N ILE A 209 -0.25 15.15 3.91
CA ILE A 209 0.86 15.19 2.95
C ILE A 209 1.42 16.61 2.99
N GLY A 210 2.69 16.75 3.37
CA GLY A 210 3.34 18.05 3.56
C GLY A 210 2.91 18.82 4.82
N THR A 211 2.15 18.21 5.73
CA THR A 211 1.77 18.77 7.03
C THR A 211 1.80 17.71 8.13
N THR A 212 2.30 18.07 9.31
CA THR A 212 2.35 17.19 10.50
C THR A 212 1.09 17.31 11.36
N THR A 213 0.28 18.34 11.13
CA THR A 213 -0.94 18.65 11.91
C THR A 213 -2.15 18.82 10.98
N PRO A 214 -2.56 17.76 10.24
CA PRO A 214 -3.77 17.83 9.44
C PRO A 214 -4.98 18.19 10.32
N SER A 215 -5.72 19.21 9.89
CA SER A 215 -6.96 19.73 10.47
C SER A 215 -8.20 19.11 9.81
N LYS A 216 -8.03 18.40 8.69
CA LYS A 216 -9.04 17.66 7.94
C LYS A 216 -8.64 16.19 7.81
N GLN A 217 -9.59 15.33 7.41
CA GLN A 217 -9.36 13.89 7.26
C GLN A 217 -8.28 13.57 6.22
N LEU A 218 -8.21 14.36 5.14
CA LEU A 218 -7.12 14.36 4.17
C LEU A 218 -6.71 15.79 3.91
N GLU A 219 -5.45 16.12 4.13
CA GLU A 219 -4.90 17.46 3.90
C GLU A 219 -3.58 17.38 3.13
N VAL A 220 -3.51 18.09 2.01
CA VAL A 220 -2.32 18.17 1.15
C VAL A 220 -1.84 19.61 1.15
N ILE A 221 -0.67 19.85 1.69
CA ILE A 221 -0.06 21.18 1.83
C ILE A 221 1.27 21.21 1.08
N GLY A 222 1.46 22.25 0.29
CA GLY A 222 2.68 22.49 -0.47
C GLY A 222 3.76 23.15 0.37
N PRO A 223 5.00 23.16 -0.13
CA PRO A 223 6.06 23.97 0.45
C PRO A 223 5.73 25.47 0.38
N GLY A 224 6.28 26.26 1.30
CA GLY A 224 6.13 27.72 1.34
C GLY A 224 6.94 28.48 0.28
N ASP A 225 7.14 27.89 -0.89
CA ASP A 225 7.97 28.43 -1.98
C ASP A 225 7.17 28.84 -3.23
N GLY A 226 5.84 28.77 -3.16
CA GLY A 226 4.94 29.11 -4.26
C GLY A 226 4.68 27.97 -5.25
N THR A 227 5.23 26.77 -5.02
CA THR A 227 4.89 25.58 -5.82
C THR A 227 3.39 25.27 -5.69
N PRO A 228 2.63 25.21 -6.81
CA PRO A 228 1.22 24.91 -6.75
C PRO A 228 0.93 23.54 -6.13
N VAL A 229 -0.06 23.49 -5.24
CA VAL A 229 -0.60 22.25 -4.70
C VAL A 229 -1.69 21.73 -5.63
N THR A 230 -1.49 20.54 -6.20
CA THR A 230 -2.44 19.95 -7.15
C THR A 230 -2.87 18.55 -6.73
N LEU A 231 -4.17 18.27 -6.78
CA LEU A 231 -4.71 16.90 -6.78
C LEU A 231 -5.01 16.51 -8.24
N ARG A 232 -4.41 15.42 -8.72
CA ARG A 232 -4.61 14.92 -10.09
C ARG A 232 -5.39 13.61 -10.07
N ILE A 233 -6.53 13.58 -10.76
CA ILE A 233 -7.35 12.37 -10.99
C ILE A 233 -7.37 12.11 -12.49
N GLY A 234 -6.75 11.00 -12.92
CA GLY A 234 -6.53 10.69 -14.35
C GLY A 234 -6.85 9.24 -14.66
N ASN A 235 -7.47 8.98 -15.81
CA ASN A 235 -7.62 7.65 -16.40
C ASN A 235 -6.53 7.47 -17.47
N ARG A 236 -5.97 6.27 -17.60
CA ARG A 236 -4.86 5.96 -18.54
C ARG A 236 -5.38 5.05 -19.65
N SER A 237 -5.16 5.46 -20.90
CA SER A 237 -5.56 4.79 -22.16
C SER A 237 -7.07 4.64 -22.40
N GLY A 238 -7.53 5.05 -23.60
CA GLY A 238 -8.95 5.09 -23.99
C GLY A 238 -9.64 6.43 -23.69
N PHE A 239 -10.67 6.76 -24.46
CA PHE A 239 -11.58 7.86 -24.12
C PHE A 239 -12.39 7.47 -22.89
N GLY A 240 -12.48 8.34 -21.89
CA GLY A 240 -13.23 8.01 -20.68
C GLY A 240 -13.19 9.08 -19.59
N PRO A 241 -14.16 9.06 -18.68
CA PRO A 241 -14.26 10.07 -17.64
C PRO A 241 -13.36 9.81 -16.44
N THR A 242 -13.08 10.88 -15.70
CA THR A 242 -12.56 10.87 -14.33
C THR A 242 -13.43 11.76 -13.45
N ALA A 243 -13.59 11.43 -12.18
CA ALA A 243 -14.49 12.16 -11.30
C ALA A 243 -13.97 12.33 -9.87
N LEU A 244 -14.41 13.41 -9.23
CA LEU A 244 -14.42 13.60 -7.78
C LEU A 244 -15.87 13.46 -7.31
N GLU A 245 -16.14 12.46 -6.47
CA GLU A 245 -17.49 12.13 -6.02
C GLU A 245 -17.75 12.59 -4.59
N PHE A 246 -18.99 13.05 -4.35
CA PHE A 246 -19.47 13.44 -3.04
C PHE A 246 -20.65 12.55 -2.65
N ILE A 247 -20.50 11.85 -1.53
CA ILE A 247 -21.49 10.91 -1.01
C ILE A 247 -21.73 11.22 0.47
N SER A 248 -22.99 11.21 0.86
CA SER A 248 -23.45 11.24 2.25
C SER A 248 -24.01 9.87 2.65
N ASP A 249 -23.93 9.55 3.94
CA ASP A 249 -24.41 8.28 4.51
C ASP A 249 -23.80 7.03 3.82
N TYR A 250 -22.51 7.09 3.48
CA TYR A 250 -21.80 6.00 2.80
C TYR A 250 -21.90 4.68 3.58
N GLY A 251 -22.36 3.63 2.90
CA GLY A 251 -22.59 2.29 3.45
C GLY A 251 -23.94 2.10 4.15
N ALA A 252 -24.76 3.14 4.31
CA ALA A 252 -26.08 3.05 4.94
C ALA A 252 -27.21 2.78 3.92
N ALA A 253 -28.36 2.30 4.40
CA ALA A 253 -29.54 2.06 3.56
C ALA A 253 -30.07 3.34 2.87
N ASN A 254 -29.80 4.50 3.47
CA ASN A 254 -30.15 5.82 2.96
C ASN A 254 -28.96 6.55 2.30
N GLN A 255 -27.90 5.82 1.92
CA GLN A 255 -26.74 6.39 1.23
C GLN A 255 -27.18 7.27 0.06
N TRP A 256 -26.64 8.49 0.01
CA TRP A 256 -27.02 9.46 -1.00
C TRP A 256 -25.79 10.07 -1.68
N ARG A 257 -25.65 9.82 -2.99
CA ARG A 257 -24.66 10.50 -3.84
C ARG A 257 -25.18 11.90 -4.16
N THR A 258 -24.71 12.89 -3.39
CA THR A 258 -25.20 14.28 -3.47
C THR A 258 -24.82 14.94 -4.79
N GLY A 259 -23.65 14.58 -5.33
CA GLY A 259 -23.18 15.04 -6.63
C GLY A 259 -21.75 14.60 -6.93
N TYR A 260 -21.25 14.98 -8.09
CA TYR A 260 -19.86 14.76 -8.46
C TYR A 260 -19.42 15.73 -9.55
N ILE A 261 -18.12 16.01 -9.58
CA ILE A 261 -17.46 16.76 -10.65
C ILE A 261 -16.76 15.73 -11.53
N LYS A 262 -17.03 15.75 -12.84
CA LYS A 262 -16.47 14.81 -13.80
C LYS A 262 -15.78 15.57 -14.91
N THR A 263 -14.59 15.13 -15.32
CA THR A 263 -14.06 15.48 -16.63
C THR A 263 -14.27 14.33 -17.59
N ASN A 264 -14.60 14.61 -18.84
CA ASN A 264 -14.77 13.59 -19.86
C ASN A 264 -13.87 13.89 -21.05
N ASP A 265 -13.09 12.91 -21.49
CA ASP A 265 -12.42 12.93 -22.79
C ASP A 265 -13.34 12.24 -23.80
N ILE A 266 -13.79 12.97 -24.81
CA ILE A 266 -14.66 12.43 -25.88
C ILE A 266 -13.93 12.33 -27.23
N GLY A 267 -12.60 12.43 -27.22
CA GLY A 267 -11.74 12.34 -28.39
C GLY A 267 -11.54 13.66 -29.12
N THR A 268 -10.69 13.66 -30.15
CA THR A 268 -10.36 14.82 -31.01
C THR A 268 -9.96 16.09 -30.25
N TYR A 269 -9.23 15.96 -29.13
CA TYR A 269 -8.88 17.07 -28.23
C TYR A 269 -10.08 17.80 -27.63
N THR A 270 -11.24 17.15 -27.63
CA THR A 270 -12.46 17.64 -27.01
C THR A 270 -12.65 16.96 -25.67
N GLY A 271 -12.79 17.77 -24.64
CA GLY A 271 -13.21 17.32 -23.32
C GLY A 271 -14.25 18.24 -22.71
N SER A 272 -14.89 17.74 -21.66
CA SER A 272 -15.85 18.48 -20.87
C SER A 272 -15.47 18.48 -19.40
N LEU A 273 -15.86 19.54 -18.68
CA LEU A 273 -15.97 19.58 -17.23
C LEU A 273 -17.45 19.63 -16.88
N GLU A 274 -17.95 18.60 -16.22
CA GLU A 274 -19.36 18.36 -15.97
C GLU A 274 -19.65 18.32 -14.47
N PHE A 275 -20.74 18.96 -14.05
CA PHE A 275 -21.22 19.01 -12.68
C PHE A 275 -22.56 18.30 -12.61
N PHE A 276 -22.59 17.25 -11.81
CA PHE A 276 -23.76 16.43 -11.60
C PHE A 276 -24.29 16.62 -10.18
N THR A 277 -25.61 16.70 -10.08
CA THR A 277 -26.36 16.59 -8.83
C THR A 277 -27.29 15.39 -8.95
N ASN A 278 -27.80 14.87 -7.83
CA ASN A 278 -28.83 13.84 -7.94
C ASN A 278 -30.11 14.40 -8.60
N GLY A 279 -30.82 13.55 -9.34
CA GLY A 279 -32.19 13.82 -9.75
C GLY A 279 -33.17 13.68 -8.57
N SER A 280 -34.37 14.23 -8.71
CA SER A 280 -35.42 14.08 -7.70
C SER A 280 -36.07 12.69 -7.77
N GLY A 281 -36.25 12.01 -6.64
CA GLY A 281 -37.10 10.81 -6.52
C GLY A 281 -36.49 9.68 -5.66
N VAL A 282 -37.36 8.92 -5.01
CA VAL A 282 -37.02 7.88 -3.98
C VAL A 282 -36.25 6.67 -4.53
N GLY A 283 -36.03 6.58 -5.84
CA GLY A 283 -35.51 5.38 -6.51
C GLY A 283 -34.15 5.52 -7.19
N SER A 284 -33.39 6.61 -7.00
CA SER A 284 -32.14 6.80 -7.73
C SER A 284 -30.91 6.96 -6.83
N LEU A 285 -30.37 5.82 -6.40
CA LEU A 285 -29.01 5.73 -5.84
C LEU A 285 -27.94 6.18 -6.86
N ASN A 286 -28.23 6.02 -8.16
CA ASN A 286 -27.33 6.32 -9.29
C ASN A 286 -27.91 7.32 -10.30
N GLY A 287 -29.13 7.83 -10.09
CA GLY A 287 -29.68 8.89 -10.94
C GLY A 287 -28.86 10.15 -10.75
N SER A 288 -28.47 10.79 -11.84
CA SER A 288 -27.73 12.04 -11.76
C SER A 288 -28.19 12.94 -12.88
N VAL A 289 -28.52 14.17 -12.53
CA VAL A 289 -28.88 15.23 -13.47
C VAL A 289 -27.61 16.04 -13.71
N LYS A 290 -27.22 16.15 -14.99
CA LYS A 290 -26.14 17.05 -15.40
C LYS A 290 -26.67 18.47 -15.33
N GLY A 291 -26.32 19.19 -14.27
CA GLY A 291 -26.77 20.56 -14.06
C GLY A 291 -26.01 21.56 -14.93
N PHE A 292 -24.69 21.35 -15.06
CA PHE A 292 -23.79 22.26 -15.76
C PHE A 292 -22.64 21.50 -16.45
N GLU A 293 -22.23 21.95 -17.62
CA GLU A 293 -21.11 21.42 -18.39
C GLU A 293 -20.35 22.56 -19.08
N VAL A 294 -19.02 22.54 -19.01
CA VAL A 294 -18.14 23.34 -19.87
C VAL A 294 -17.53 22.40 -20.89
N ARG A 295 -17.82 22.60 -22.19
CA ARG A 295 -17.26 21.79 -23.29
C ARG A 295 -16.62 22.70 -24.33
N ASN A 296 -15.32 22.53 -24.56
CA ASN A 296 -14.55 23.38 -25.49
C ASN A 296 -14.78 24.89 -25.26
N GLY A 297 -14.86 25.32 -24.00
CA GLY A 297 -15.11 26.71 -23.61
C GLY A 297 -16.57 27.17 -23.64
N ALA A 298 -17.51 26.35 -24.15
CA ALA A 298 -18.94 26.65 -24.11
C ALA A 298 -19.58 26.14 -22.81
N ALA A 299 -20.35 27.00 -22.15
CA ALA A 299 -21.15 26.66 -20.97
C ALA A 299 -22.53 26.11 -21.39
N LEU A 300 -22.88 24.95 -20.87
CA LEU A 300 -24.11 24.20 -21.11
C LEU A 300 -24.77 23.93 -19.75
N THR A 301 -26.11 23.95 -19.72
CA THR A 301 -26.94 23.65 -18.55
C THR A 301 -27.97 22.59 -18.90
N ALA A 302 -28.64 22.06 -17.89
CA ALA A 302 -29.77 21.14 -18.08
C ALA A 302 -30.89 21.71 -18.99
N THR A 303 -31.00 23.04 -19.08
CA THR A 303 -32.05 23.76 -19.82
C THR A 303 -31.57 24.37 -21.15
N GLY A 304 -30.30 24.19 -21.55
CA GLY A 304 -29.76 24.74 -22.79
C GLY A 304 -28.34 25.29 -22.66
N ALA A 305 -27.84 26.02 -23.66
CA ALA A 305 -26.52 26.66 -23.61
C ALA A 305 -26.59 28.03 -22.95
N VAL A 306 -25.56 28.39 -22.19
CA VAL A 306 -25.30 29.77 -21.79
C VAL A 306 -24.47 30.41 -22.90
N GLY A 307 -25.10 30.69 -24.04
CA GLY A 307 -24.47 31.31 -25.20
C GLY A 307 -25.37 31.35 -26.45
N SER A 308 -25.41 32.51 -27.12
CA SER A 308 -26.13 32.68 -28.39
C SER A 308 -25.30 32.16 -29.56
N PHE A 309 -25.76 31.12 -30.25
CA PHE A 309 -25.05 30.56 -31.41
C PHE A 309 -25.49 31.25 -32.71
N SER A 310 -24.54 31.78 -33.49
CA SER A 310 -24.82 32.39 -34.80
C SER A 310 -23.90 31.83 -35.89
N ASP A 311 -24.10 30.56 -36.25
CA ASP A 311 -23.46 29.90 -37.40
C ASP A 311 -24.53 29.46 -38.42
N ILE A 312 -24.28 29.64 -39.72
CA ILE A 312 -25.24 29.28 -40.78
C ILE A 312 -25.56 27.78 -40.80
N ARG A 313 -24.60 26.91 -40.41
CA ARG A 313 -24.78 25.45 -40.36
C ARG A 313 -25.67 25.01 -39.21
N LEU A 314 -25.84 25.86 -38.20
CA LEU A 314 -26.72 25.63 -37.05
C LEU A 314 -28.12 26.22 -37.27
N LYS A 315 -28.38 26.82 -38.44
CA LYS A 315 -29.65 27.48 -38.79
C LYS A 315 -30.28 26.77 -39.99
N ASN A 316 -31.60 26.56 -39.94
CA ASN A 316 -32.39 26.11 -41.09
C ASN A 316 -33.40 27.21 -41.48
N THR A 317 -33.94 27.16 -42.70
CA THR A 317 -34.96 28.10 -43.20
C THR A 317 -34.56 29.58 -43.05
N ILE A 318 -33.43 29.95 -43.65
CA ILE A 318 -32.88 31.30 -43.56
C ILE A 318 -33.56 32.17 -44.62
N THR A 319 -34.47 33.05 -44.19
CA THR A 319 -35.10 34.05 -45.04
C THR A 319 -34.56 35.45 -44.72
N PRO A 320 -34.47 36.35 -45.71
CA PRO A 320 -34.14 37.74 -45.45
C PRO A 320 -35.16 38.34 -44.48
N PHE A 321 -34.66 38.96 -43.42
CA PHE A 321 -35.48 39.70 -42.47
C PHE A 321 -35.69 41.12 -42.99
N THR A 322 -36.92 41.46 -43.40
CA THR A 322 -37.24 42.68 -44.15
C THR A 322 -37.70 43.85 -43.29
N ASP A 323 -38.05 43.60 -42.03
CA ASP A 323 -38.63 44.60 -41.12
C ASP A 323 -37.66 45.71 -40.70
N GLY A 324 -36.35 45.47 -40.82
CA GLY A 324 -35.26 46.22 -40.17
C GLY A 324 -35.47 47.73 -40.07
N LEU A 325 -35.48 48.46 -41.19
CA LEU A 325 -35.51 49.94 -41.15
C LEU A 325 -36.87 50.50 -40.70
N ASP A 326 -37.96 49.86 -41.09
CA ASP A 326 -39.33 50.31 -40.76
C ASP A 326 -39.66 50.07 -39.29
N VAL A 327 -39.11 49.03 -38.69
CA VAL A 327 -39.20 48.77 -37.24
C VAL A 327 -38.30 49.72 -36.48
N ILE A 328 -37.05 49.94 -36.91
CA ILE A 328 -36.13 50.89 -36.26
C ILE A 328 -36.74 52.29 -36.17
N ARG A 329 -37.44 52.74 -37.21
CA ARG A 329 -38.13 54.05 -37.22
C ARG A 329 -39.29 54.18 -36.23
N LYS A 330 -39.87 53.05 -35.79
CA LYS A 330 -40.96 53.00 -34.82
C LYS A 330 -40.47 52.83 -33.39
N LEU A 331 -39.16 52.60 -33.19
CA LEU A 331 -38.58 52.52 -31.85
C LEU A 331 -38.58 53.91 -31.21
N ASN A 332 -38.85 53.93 -29.91
CA ASN A 332 -38.78 55.11 -29.06
C ASN A 332 -37.62 54.95 -28.06
N PRO A 333 -36.40 55.42 -28.38
CA PRO A 333 -35.29 55.37 -27.45
C PRO A 333 -35.58 56.25 -26.23
N VAL A 334 -35.37 55.70 -25.05
CA VAL A 334 -35.54 56.39 -23.78
C VAL A 334 -34.23 56.40 -23.01
N THR A 335 -34.11 57.34 -22.07
CA THR A 335 -33.08 57.28 -21.04
C THR A 335 -33.71 56.98 -19.70
N TYR A 336 -33.11 56.09 -18.91
CA TYR A 336 -33.67 55.65 -17.65
C TYR A 336 -32.58 55.41 -16.60
N TYR A 337 -32.98 55.35 -15.34
CA TYR A 337 -32.19 54.81 -14.24
C TYR A 337 -32.91 53.56 -13.74
N TYR A 338 -32.14 52.55 -13.35
CA TYR A 338 -32.72 51.40 -12.67
C TYR A 338 -33.20 51.81 -11.27
N ASN A 339 -34.32 51.24 -10.83
CA ASN A 339 -34.80 51.40 -9.46
C ASN A 339 -34.16 50.35 -8.54
N ALA A 340 -34.46 50.41 -7.23
CA ALA A 340 -33.90 49.50 -6.24
C ALA A 340 -34.33 48.02 -6.42
N ASP A 341 -35.37 47.75 -7.21
CA ASP A 341 -35.84 46.38 -7.49
C ASP A 341 -34.99 45.69 -8.56
N ALA A 342 -34.20 46.44 -9.33
CA ALA A 342 -33.34 45.92 -10.37
C ALA A 342 -31.93 45.58 -9.81
N PRO A 343 -31.29 44.48 -10.26
CA PRO A 343 -29.98 44.05 -9.78
C PRO A 343 -28.80 44.86 -10.39
N PHE A 344 -29.05 46.10 -10.81
CA PHE A 344 -28.09 46.94 -11.55
C PHE A 344 -27.89 48.30 -10.85
N PRO A 345 -26.76 48.99 -11.10
CA PRO A 345 -26.51 50.30 -10.51
C PRO A 345 -27.63 51.32 -10.80
N THR A 346 -28.18 51.92 -9.74
CA THR A 346 -29.30 52.86 -9.80
C THR A 346 -28.88 54.31 -10.03
N ASP A 347 -27.58 54.60 -9.93
CA ASP A 347 -26.97 55.93 -10.02
C ASP A 347 -26.40 56.23 -11.42
N LYS A 348 -26.49 55.28 -12.36
CA LYS A 348 -25.98 55.44 -13.72
C LYS A 348 -27.12 55.56 -14.73
N LYS A 349 -27.14 56.68 -15.45
CA LYS A 349 -28.06 56.92 -16.56
C LYS A 349 -27.79 55.92 -17.68
N GLN A 350 -28.83 55.20 -18.09
CA GLN A 350 -28.80 54.27 -19.22
C GLN A 350 -29.54 54.86 -20.42
N VAL A 351 -29.22 54.38 -21.61
CA VAL A 351 -29.98 54.60 -22.85
C VAL A 351 -30.50 53.24 -23.29
N GLY A 352 -31.77 53.14 -23.62
CA GLY A 352 -32.36 51.89 -24.10
C GLY A 352 -33.76 52.07 -24.64
N ILE A 353 -34.51 50.98 -24.67
CA ILE A 353 -35.88 50.90 -25.16
C ILE A 353 -36.72 50.14 -24.13
N ILE A 354 -38.00 50.47 -24.02
CA ILE A 354 -38.92 49.80 -23.09
C ILE A 354 -39.45 48.53 -23.75
N ALA A 355 -39.32 47.38 -23.07
CA ALA A 355 -39.70 46.08 -23.63
C ALA A 355 -41.18 46.01 -24.02
N GLN A 356 -42.07 46.63 -23.25
CA GLN A 356 -43.50 46.71 -23.55
C GLN A 356 -43.79 47.55 -24.81
N GLU A 357 -43.02 48.62 -25.04
CA GLU A 357 -43.14 49.41 -26.27
C GLU A 357 -42.59 48.64 -27.47
N LEU A 358 -41.43 47.97 -27.30
CA LEU A 358 -40.85 47.13 -28.34
C LEU A 358 -41.78 45.99 -28.75
N GLU A 359 -42.51 45.39 -27.82
CA GLU A 359 -43.45 44.31 -28.09
C GLU A 359 -44.50 44.70 -29.14
N THR A 360 -44.94 45.97 -29.13
CA THR A 360 -45.97 46.46 -30.07
C THR A 360 -45.46 46.61 -31.51
N VAL A 361 -44.16 46.79 -31.70
CA VAL A 361 -43.54 47.10 -33.01
C VAL A 361 -42.67 45.96 -33.54
N ALA A 362 -42.12 45.13 -32.65
CA ALA A 362 -41.27 43.98 -32.94
C ALA A 362 -41.54 42.86 -31.91
N PRO A 363 -42.75 42.25 -31.93
CA PRO A 363 -43.15 41.26 -30.92
C PRO A 363 -42.22 40.04 -30.87
N TYR A 364 -41.52 39.72 -31.95
CA TYR A 364 -40.53 38.64 -32.02
C TYR A 364 -39.21 38.93 -31.26
N MET A 365 -38.97 40.17 -30.82
CA MET A 365 -37.81 40.53 -29.99
C MET A 365 -38.12 40.52 -28.49
N VAL A 366 -39.34 40.14 -28.10
CA VAL A 366 -39.83 40.24 -26.72
C VAL A 366 -40.53 38.95 -26.33
N GLU A 367 -40.12 38.36 -25.21
CA GLU A 367 -40.74 37.18 -24.63
C GLU A 367 -41.45 37.52 -23.32
N LYS A 368 -42.63 36.92 -23.12
CA LYS A 368 -43.39 37.03 -21.87
C LYS A 368 -43.07 35.85 -20.97
N ASN A 369 -42.20 36.06 -19.99
CA ASN A 369 -41.93 35.07 -18.96
C ASN A 369 -42.90 35.21 -17.78
N LYS A 370 -43.30 34.08 -17.19
CA LYS A 370 -44.28 34.04 -16.08
C LYS A 370 -43.69 34.39 -14.72
N GLU A 371 -42.39 34.62 -14.59
CA GLU A 371 -41.82 35.06 -13.32
C GLU A 371 -42.09 36.55 -13.08
N LYS A 372 -42.94 36.82 -12.08
CA LYS A 372 -43.35 38.17 -11.61
C LYS A 372 -44.05 39.07 -12.64
N GLY A 373 -44.55 38.51 -13.75
CA GLY A 373 -45.31 39.27 -14.76
C GLY A 373 -44.48 40.26 -15.56
N MET A 374 -43.16 40.06 -15.63
CA MET A 374 -42.24 40.94 -16.36
C MET A 374 -42.08 40.50 -17.81
N THR A 375 -42.11 41.47 -18.71
CA THR A 375 -41.83 41.31 -20.14
C THR A 375 -40.33 41.57 -20.38
N THR A 376 -39.62 40.65 -21.05
CA THR A 376 -38.16 40.74 -21.29
C THR A 376 -37.81 40.59 -22.76
N PHE A 377 -36.63 41.04 -23.18
CA PHE A 377 -36.15 40.80 -24.56
C PHE A 377 -35.94 39.29 -24.79
N ALA A 378 -36.26 38.82 -26.00
CA ALA A 378 -36.03 37.43 -26.42
C ALA A 378 -34.51 37.13 -26.45
N SER A 379 -34.11 35.96 -25.93
CA SER A 379 -32.71 35.54 -25.76
C SER A 379 -32.12 34.77 -26.94
#